data_AF-A0A7C4JG55-F1
#
_entry.id   AF-A0A7C4JG55-F1
#
_cell.length_a   1.000
_cell.length_b   1.000
_cell.length_c   1.000
_cell.angle_alpha   90.00
_cell.angle_beta   90.00
_cell.angle_gamma   90.00
#
_symmetry.space_group_name_H-M   'P 1'
#
loop_
_entity.id
_entity.type
_entity.pdbx_description
1 polymer ?
#
loop_
_entity_poly.entity_id
_entity_poly.type
_entity_poly.pdbx_seq_one_letter_code
_entity_poly.pdbx_strand_id
1 'polypeptide(L)'
;MNNRAAAFLGVLLLSALLATVPIRTVHSSPPHTIPPIVTTEWLNTHLGMENLVVIDIRSPEDYNASHIPGAINVPSYLWYTNPPFGMEVPWMEMPPEDYLFKLLGNNSITEDSLVVVVGSTSGILTPVPLALYNTATVTRVAMTLLYAGVKNVAILDGGFDKWVADGYPTESGAVTPTPVTYSGTIKSDMLVDKQYVASKIGEAIIIDARDLEVYLGFIQEPWCARVGHIPTARSFPTPWLWNLNINATDGTVIYGTYKNTGILKAFADCIVGTNKSMEIIVYCGVGGYASTMYFVLSEVLNYTNVKVYDGSAQEWTSDFTLPVVYEDLGYDFMQLQDDYNQLQSDYENLQNSYTQLQNNVTQLQSTIAQLQSSYTQLQNSYNQLQSNYTYLRNSYTQLQRDYTDLKAKCDELTNLMYIFIATTIIFVISTVYLAIKIRKKG
;
A
#
# COMPACT_ATOMS: atom_id res chain seq x y z
N MET A 1 -12.15 -77.59 34.54
CA MET A 1 -12.50 -76.15 34.47
C MET A 1 -11.34 -75.40 33.84
N ASN A 2 -11.69 -74.47 32.94
CA ASN A 2 -10.90 -73.34 32.40
C ASN A 2 -9.77 -73.65 31.41
N ASN A 3 -10.11 -73.52 30.11
CA ASN A 3 -9.30 -72.88 29.03
C ASN A 3 -9.80 -73.17 27.61
N ARG A 4 -11.07 -73.56 27.42
CA ARG A 4 -11.66 -73.72 26.07
C ARG A 4 -12.93 -72.91 25.79
N ALA A 5 -13.45 -72.19 26.77
CA ALA A 5 -14.64 -71.33 26.60
C ALA A 5 -14.31 -69.84 26.32
N ALA A 6 -13.06 -69.40 26.54
CA ALA A 6 -12.69 -67.99 26.36
C ALA A 6 -12.33 -67.61 24.90
N ALA A 7 -11.99 -68.59 24.05
CA ALA A 7 -11.60 -68.31 22.66
C ALA A 7 -12.79 -68.22 21.68
N PHE A 8 -13.96 -68.71 22.06
CA PHE A 8 -15.14 -68.71 21.17
C PHE A 8 -16.09 -67.52 21.39
N LEU A 9 -15.99 -66.79 22.51
CA LEU A 9 -16.73 -65.54 22.69
C LEU A 9 -16.01 -64.30 22.12
N GLY A 10 -14.71 -64.39 21.84
CA GLY A 10 -13.94 -63.27 21.26
C GLY A 10 -14.15 -63.05 19.76
N VAL A 11 -14.68 -64.05 19.04
CA VAL A 11 -14.90 -63.98 17.58
C VAL A 11 -16.34 -63.60 17.23
N LEU A 12 -17.30 -63.75 18.16
CA LEU A 12 -18.72 -63.42 17.96
C LEU A 12 -19.11 -62.01 18.43
N LEU A 13 -18.21 -61.29 19.11
CA LEU A 13 -18.41 -59.89 19.50
C LEU A 13 -17.68 -58.87 18.58
N LEU A 14 -16.88 -59.35 17.62
CA LEU A 14 -16.21 -58.50 16.63
C LEU A 14 -17.01 -58.33 15.31
N SER A 15 -18.11 -59.07 15.14
CA SER A 15 -18.95 -59.04 13.92
C SER A 15 -20.21 -58.17 14.05
N ALA A 16 -20.47 -57.58 15.23
CA ALA A 16 -21.64 -56.74 15.50
C ALA A 16 -21.32 -55.23 15.66
N LEU A 17 -20.08 -54.81 15.40
CA LEU A 17 -19.66 -53.40 15.37
C LEU A 17 -19.23 -52.95 13.97
N LEU A 18 -19.90 -53.43 12.93
CA LEU A 18 -19.97 -52.70 11.66
C LEU A 18 -21.06 -51.65 11.83
N ALA A 19 -20.72 -50.60 12.59
CA ALA A 19 -21.42 -49.34 12.50
C ALA A 19 -21.40 -48.96 11.02
N THR A 20 -22.59 -48.81 10.46
CA THR A 20 -22.83 -48.27 9.13
C THR A 20 -22.21 -46.87 9.09
N VAL A 21 -20.94 -46.77 8.74
CA VAL A 21 -20.38 -45.54 8.20
C VAL A 21 -21.16 -45.31 6.92
N PRO A 22 -21.94 -44.23 6.80
CA PRO A 22 -22.54 -43.92 5.52
C PRO A 22 -21.36 -43.72 4.57
N ILE A 23 -21.19 -44.65 3.62
CA ILE A 23 -20.36 -44.42 2.46
C ILE A 23 -21.04 -43.25 1.76
N ARG A 24 -20.56 -42.03 2.02
CA ARG A 24 -20.86 -40.89 1.15
C ARG A 24 -20.38 -41.33 -0.22
N THR A 25 -21.32 -41.55 -1.12
CA THR A 25 -21.04 -41.68 -2.54
C THR A 25 -20.31 -40.41 -2.94
N VAL A 26 -19.00 -40.52 -3.10
CA VAL A 26 -18.19 -39.50 -3.78
C VAL A 26 -18.76 -39.45 -5.19
N HIS A 27 -19.53 -38.42 -5.48
CA HIS A 27 -20.04 -38.19 -6.82
C HIS A 27 -18.82 -37.79 -7.67
N SER A 28 -18.22 -38.76 -8.36
CA SER A 28 -17.32 -38.43 -9.46
C SER A 28 -18.16 -37.71 -10.50
N SER A 29 -17.87 -36.43 -10.75
CA SER A 29 -18.49 -35.69 -11.85
C SER A 29 -18.32 -36.51 -13.14
N PRO A 30 -19.37 -36.67 -13.96
CA PRO A 30 -19.22 -37.27 -15.28
C PRO A 30 -18.14 -36.52 -16.06
N PRO A 31 -17.36 -37.18 -16.93
CA PRO A 31 -16.30 -36.53 -17.69
C PRO A 31 -16.88 -35.36 -18.48
N HIS A 32 -16.24 -34.19 -18.41
CA HIS A 32 -16.66 -33.03 -19.17
C HIS A 32 -16.71 -33.33 -20.67
N THR A 33 -17.76 -32.86 -21.33
CA THR A 33 -17.91 -32.95 -22.79
C THR A 33 -16.91 -32.04 -23.52
N ILE A 34 -16.52 -30.92 -22.88
CA ILE A 34 -15.53 -29.97 -23.39
C ILE A 34 -14.34 -29.83 -22.42
N PRO A 35 -13.13 -29.48 -22.88
CA PRO A 35 -12.02 -29.17 -21.98
C PRO A 35 -12.39 -28.02 -21.03
N PRO A 36 -12.05 -28.08 -19.72
CA PRO A 36 -12.34 -27.00 -18.79
C PRO A 36 -11.61 -25.69 -19.11
N ILE A 37 -10.44 -25.77 -19.76
CA ILE A 37 -9.72 -24.62 -20.30
C ILE A 37 -9.65 -24.83 -21.81
N VAL A 38 -10.32 -23.97 -22.58
CA VAL A 38 -10.31 -24.01 -24.05
C VAL A 38 -9.43 -22.92 -24.60
N THR A 39 -8.71 -23.22 -25.68
CA THR A 39 -7.93 -22.20 -26.39
C THR A 39 -8.84 -21.33 -27.25
N THR A 40 -8.36 -20.15 -27.62
CA THR A 40 -8.98 -19.27 -28.63
C THR A 40 -9.18 -19.98 -29.97
N GLU A 41 -8.22 -20.78 -30.41
CA GLU A 41 -8.33 -21.63 -31.60
C GLU A 41 -9.46 -22.66 -31.48
N TRP A 42 -9.56 -23.34 -30.33
CA TRP A 42 -10.63 -24.30 -30.08
C TRP A 42 -11.98 -23.60 -30.15
N LEU A 43 -12.17 -22.49 -29.47
CA LEU A 43 -13.46 -21.81 -29.47
C LEU A 43 -13.83 -21.31 -30.88
N ASN A 44 -12.87 -20.70 -31.61
CA ASN A 44 -13.10 -20.23 -32.98
C ASN A 44 -13.53 -21.34 -33.94
N THR A 45 -13.01 -22.55 -33.77
CA THR A 45 -13.37 -23.70 -34.62
C THR A 45 -14.68 -24.39 -34.19
N HIS A 46 -15.24 -24.01 -33.05
CA HIS A 46 -16.40 -24.66 -32.43
C HIS A 46 -17.57 -23.71 -32.12
N LEU A 47 -17.56 -22.45 -32.57
CA LEU A 47 -18.65 -21.49 -32.34
C LEU A 47 -20.04 -21.99 -32.79
N GLY A 48 -20.09 -22.90 -33.77
CA GLY A 48 -21.34 -23.50 -34.27
C GLY A 48 -21.79 -24.77 -33.54
N MET A 49 -21.16 -25.15 -32.43
CA MET A 49 -21.53 -26.37 -31.70
C MET A 49 -22.92 -26.23 -31.07
N GLU A 50 -23.74 -27.28 -31.19
CA GLU A 50 -25.06 -27.30 -30.56
C GLU A 50 -24.93 -27.20 -29.04
N ASN A 51 -25.82 -26.43 -28.40
CA ASN A 51 -25.84 -26.15 -26.96
C ASN A 51 -24.63 -25.36 -26.41
N LEU A 52 -23.74 -24.82 -27.26
CA LEU A 52 -22.68 -23.91 -26.83
C LEU A 52 -23.28 -22.55 -26.46
N VAL A 53 -22.94 -22.06 -25.26
CA VAL A 53 -23.23 -20.71 -24.79
C VAL A 53 -21.92 -20.04 -24.42
N VAL A 54 -21.51 -19.03 -25.20
CA VAL A 54 -20.36 -18.20 -24.86
C VAL A 54 -20.86 -17.02 -24.03
N ILE A 55 -20.43 -16.92 -22.78
CA ILE A 55 -20.79 -15.80 -21.91
C ILE A 55 -19.62 -14.83 -21.81
N ASP A 56 -19.87 -13.56 -22.12
CA ASP A 56 -18.91 -12.48 -21.95
C ASP A 56 -19.23 -11.70 -20.67
N ILE A 57 -18.32 -11.75 -19.71
CA ILE A 57 -18.51 -11.19 -18.36
C ILE A 57 -17.94 -9.77 -18.22
N ARG A 58 -17.43 -9.19 -19.31
CA ARG A 58 -16.95 -7.81 -19.36
C ARG A 58 -18.11 -6.81 -19.19
N SER A 59 -17.75 -5.53 -19.05
CA SER A 59 -18.75 -4.46 -18.99
C SER A 59 -19.66 -4.48 -20.24
N PRO A 60 -20.92 -4.05 -20.12
CA PRO A 60 -21.79 -3.88 -21.28
C PRO A 60 -21.17 -2.98 -22.35
N GLU A 61 -20.41 -1.97 -21.95
CA GLU A 61 -19.74 -1.04 -22.85
C GLU A 61 -18.66 -1.74 -23.68
N ASP A 62 -17.75 -2.50 -23.05
CA ASP A 62 -16.67 -3.21 -23.74
C ASP A 62 -17.21 -4.30 -24.67
N TYR A 63 -18.23 -5.03 -24.21
CA TYR A 63 -18.90 -6.05 -24.99
C TYR A 63 -19.60 -5.47 -26.22
N ASN A 64 -20.37 -4.39 -26.05
CA ASN A 64 -21.09 -3.76 -27.17
C ASN A 64 -20.13 -3.18 -28.21
N ALA A 65 -18.96 -2.70 -27.78
CA ALA A 65 -17.92 -2.23 -28.69
C ALA A 65 -17.35 -3.38 -29.54
N SER A 66 -17.04 -4.52 -28.92
CA SER A 66 -16.55 -5.71 -29.62
C SER A 66 -16.62 -6.95 -28.73
N HIS A 67 -17.12 -8.08 -29.26
CA HIS A 67 -17.21 -9.36 -28.55
C HIS A 67 -17.03 -10.56 -29.51
N ILE A 68 -16.90 -11.76 -28.94
CA ILE A 68 -16.80 -13.01 -29.71
C ILE A 68 -18.14 -13.28 -30.42
N PRO A 69 -18.17 -13.67 -31.71
CA PRO A 69 -19.42 -13.87 -32.44
C PRO A 69 -20.42 -14.77 -31.71
N GLY A 70 -21.67 -14.30 -31.58
CA GLY A 70 -22.74 -15.01 -30.87
C GLY A 70 -22.63 -15.07 -29.35
N ALA A 71 -21.60 -14.48 -28.72
CA ALA A 71 -21.50 -14.42 -27.27
C ALA A 71 -22.57 -13.51 -26.67
N ILE A 72 -23.08 -13.85 -25.49
CA ILE A 72 -24.05 -13.05 -24.73
C ILE A 72 -23.36 -12.33 -23.58
N ASN A 73 -23.78 -11.10 -23.27
CA ASN A 73 -23.21 -10.35 -22.16
C ASN A 73 -23.90 -10.66 -20.83
N VAL A 74 -23.14 -11.18 -19.88
CA VAL A 74 -23.60 -11.39 -18.49
C VAL A 74 -22.51 -10.89 -17.55
N PRO A 75 -22.49 -9.57 -17.24
CA PRO A 75 -21.42 -8.94 -16.49
C PRO A 75 -21.09 -9.63 -15.16
N SER A 76 -19.81 -9.66 -14.82
CA SER A 76 -19.28 -10.41 -13.67
C SER A 76 -19.95 -10.10 -12.32
N TYR A 77 -20.39 -8.86 -12.08
CA TYR A 77 -21.03 -8.44 -10.82
C TYR A 77 -22.41 -9.07 -10.57
N LEU A 78 -22.98 -9.79 -11.54
CA LEU A 78 -24.24 -10.53 -11.39
C LEU A 78 -24.06 -11.93 -10.78
N TRP A 79 -22.82 -12.41 -10.64
CA TRP A 79 -22.53 -13.81 -10.32
C TRP A 79 -22.13 -14.07 -8.85
N TYR A 80 -22.09 -13.02 -8.03
CA TYR A 80 -21.76 -13.07 -6.61
C TYR A 80 -22.37 -11.87 -5.88
N THR A 81 -22.59 -11.98 -4.57
CA THR A 81 -23.13 -10.88 -3.77
C THR A 81 -22.01 -9.90 -3.41
N ASN A 82 -21.99 -8.80 -4.14
CA ASN A 82 -21.28 -7.55 -3.89
C ASN A 82 -22.23 -6.44 -4.39
N PRO A 83 -21.88 -5.14 -4.41
CA PRO A 83 -22.70 -4.16 -5.13
C PRO A 83 -23.06 -4.69 -6.54
N PRO A 84 -24.36 -4.78 -6.89
CA PRO A 84 -25.49 -4.04 -6.30
C PRO A 84 -26.27 -4.73 -5.17
N PHE A 85 -25.95 -5.95 -4.74
CA PHE A 85 -26.67 -6.71 -3.72
C PHE A 85 -26.47 -6.21 -2.28
N GLY A 86 -25.42 -5.42 -2.03
CA GLY A 86 -25.09 -4.86 -0.72
C GLY A 86 -23.59 -4.68 -0.52
N MET A 87 -23.21 -4.07 0.60
CA MET A 87 -21.81 -3.96 1.08
C MET A 87 -21.54 -4.88 2.27
N GLU A 88 -22.46 -5.81 2.56
CA GLU A 88 -22.33 -6.75 3.66
C GLU A 88 -21.10 -7.62 3.46
N VAL A 89 -20.37 -7.86 4.56
CA VAL A 89 -19.21 -8.75 4.60
C VAL A 89 -19.65 -10.09 5.19
N PRO A 90 -19.10 -11.23 4.71
CA PRO A 90 -18.04 -11.36 3.71
C PRO A 90 -18.47 -11.00 2.27
N TRP A 91 -17.50 -10.54 1.47
CA TRP A 91 -17.69 -10.18 0.07
C TRP A 91 -17.67 -11.41 -0.84
N MET A 92 -18.29 -11.27 -2.02
CA MET A 92 -18.32 -12.28 -3.08
C MET A 92 -18.98 -13.61 -2.71
N GLU A 93 -19.95 -13.63 -1.79
CA GLU A 93 -20.75 -14.83 -1.49
C GLU A 93 -21.63 -15.27 -2.68
N MET A 94 -22.19 -16.47 -2.61
CA MET A 94 -23.11 -16.95 -3.66
C MET A 94 -24.41 -16.14 -3.70
N PRO A 95 -24.92 -15.79 -4.89
CA PRO A 95 -26.23 -15.16 -5.02
C PRO A 95 -27.35 -16.07 -4.49
N PRO A 96 -28.50 -15.51 -4.08
CA PRO A 96 -29.69 -16.30 -3.77
C PRO A 96 -30.06 -17.24 -4.92
N GLU A 97 -30.47 -18.47 -4.58
CA GLU A 97 -30.75 -19.53 -5.56
C GLU A 97 -31.81 -19.11 -6.59
N ASP A 98 -32.90 -18.49 -6.16
CA ASP A 98 -33.99 -18.08 -7.04
C ASP A 98 -33.55 -16.98 -8.03
N TYR A 99 -32.66 -16.09 -7.60
CA TYR A 99 -32.03 -15.10 -8.45
C TYR A 99 -31.10 -15.76 -9.47
N LEU A 100 -30.22 -16.67 -9.00
CA LEU A 100 -29.26 -17.36 -9.87
C LEU A 100 -29.96 -18.18 -10.94
N PHE A 101 -31.04 -18.90 -10.61
CA PHE A 101 -31.79 -19.69 -11.58
C PHE A 101 -32.50 -18.81 -12.63
N LYS A 102 -33.03 -17.65 -12.22
CA LYS A 102 -33.58 -16.66 -13.16
C LYS A 102 -32.48 -16.09 -14.07
N LEU A 103 -31.31 -15.78 -13.53
CA LEU A 103 -30.17 -15.28 -14.30
C LEU A 103 -29.76 -16.28 -15.39
N LEU A 104 -29.63 -17.57 -15.04
CA LEU A 104 -29.26 -18.62 -15.99
C LEU A 104 -30.34 -18.82 -17.05
N GLY A 105 -31.61 -18.95 -16.65
CA GLY A 105 -32.72 -19.16 -17.56
C GLY A 105 -32.90 -18.00 -18.55
N ASN A 106 -32.83 -16.75 -18.09
CA ASN A 106 -32.93 -15.57 -18.95
C ASN A 106 -31.82 -15.48 -20.00
N ASN A 107 -30.69 -16.15 -19.76
CA ASN A 107 -29.51 -16.14 -20.62
C ASN A 107 -29.35 -17.44 -21.44
N SER A 108 -30.44 -18.16 -21.69
CA SER A 108 -30.46 -19.41 -22.50
C SER A 108 -29.62 -20.55 -21.93
N ILE A 109 -29.20 -20.49 -20.67
CA ILE A 109 -28.40 -21.54 -20.05
C ILE A 109 -29.33 -22.61 -19.47
N THR A 110 -28.99 -23.87 -19.71
CA THR A 110 -29.59 -25.06 -19.10
C THR A 110 -28.52 -25.86 -18.37
N GLU A 111 -28.90 -26.90 -17.64
CA GLU A 111 -27.96 -27.77 -16.93
C GLU A 111 -26.97 -28.48 -17.88
N ASP A 112 -27.41 -28.76 -19.11
CA ASP A 112 -26.66 -29.49 -20.13
C ASP A 112 -25.95 -28.57 -21.15
N SER A 113 -26.10 -27.25 -21.01
CA SER A 113 -25.38 -26.27 -21.84
C SER A 113 -23.87 -26.47 -21.75
N LEU A 114 -23.18 -26.30 -22.88
CA LEU A 114 -21.73 -26.20 -22.95
C LEU A 114 -21.38 -24.72 -22.76
N VAL A 115 -20.99 -24.30 -21.56
CA VAL A 115 -20.75 -22.89 -21.26
C VAL A 115 -19.26 -22.58 -21.36
N VAL A 116 -18.90 -21.57 -22.15
CA VAL A 116 -17.54 -21.02 -22.18
C VAL A 116 -17.57 -19.60 -21.61
N VAL A 117 -16.90 -19.40 -20.48
CA VAL A 117 -16.78 -18.10 -19.82
C VAL A 117 -15.62 -17.31 -20.41
N VAL A 118 -15.92 -16.09 -20.82
CA VAL A 118 -14.98 -15.16 -21.45
C VAL A 118 -14.98 -13.88 -20.62
N GLY A 119 -13.81 -13.42 -20.21
CA GLY A 119 -13.62 -12.13 -19.58
C GLY A 119 -12.36 -11.46 -20.10
N SER A 120 -12.04 -10.31 -19.51
CA SER A 120 -10.71 -9.73 -19.68
C SER A 120 -9.70 -10.46 -18.80
N THR A 121 -8.49 -10.67 -19.31
CA THR A 121 -7.31 -11.14 -18.57
C THR A 121 -6.14 -10.17 -18.71
N SER A 122 -6.37 -8.99 -19.29
CA SER A 122 -5.42 -7.88 -19.33
C SER A 122 -5.57 -6.99 -18.09
N GLY A 123 -4.58 -6.15 -17.84
CA GLY A 123 -4.64 -5.17 -16.75
C GLY A 123 -3.27 -4.76 -16.21
N ILE A 124 -3.32 -3.89 -15.20
CA ILE A 124 -2.14 -3.46 -14.43
C ILE A 124 -2.01 -4.40 -13.24
N LEU A 125 -0.80 -4.89 -12.97
CA LEU A 125 -0.52 -5.59 -11.73
C LEU A 125 -0.62 -4.61 -10.57
N THR A 126 -1.51 -4.86 -9.62
CA THR A 126 -1.57 -4.05 -8.40
C THR A 126 -0.34 -4.35 -7.56
N PRO A 127 0.34 -3.37 -6.95
CA PRO A 127 1.62 -3.64 -6.29
C PRO A 127 1.49 -4.40 -4.96
N VAL A 128 0.32 -4.38 -4.30
CA VAL A 128 0.12 -5.00 -2.98
C VAL A 128 -1.33 -5.49 -2.80
N PRO A 129 -1.59 -6.80 -2.84
CA PRO A 129 -0.73 -7.87 -3.36
C PRO A 129 -0.57 -7.81 -4.89
N LEU A 130 0.45 -8.50 -5.42
CA LEU A 130 0.76 -8.56 -6.86
C LEU A 130 -0.27 -9.38 -7.65
N ALA A 131 -1.44 -8.77 -7.88
CA ALA A 131 -2.62 -9.50 -8.30
C ALA A 131 -3.14 -9.07 -9.68
N LEU A 132 -3.52 -10.07 -10.48
CA LEU A 132 -4.32 -9.89 -11.71
C LEU A 132 -5.74 -10.41 -11.48
N TYR A 133 -6.55 -9.61 -10.77
CA TYR A 133 -7.89 -10.03 -10.36
C TYR A 133 -8.81 -10.37 -11.54
N ASN A 134 -8.65 -9.70 -12.68
CA ASN A 134 -9.44 -9.94 -13.89
C ASN A 134 -9.44 -11.41 -14.32
N THR A 135 -8.28 -12.08 -14.27
CA THR A 135 -8.16 -13.50 -14.63
C THR A 135 -8.92 -14.41 -13.65
N ALA A 136 -8.96 -14.07 -12.36
CA ALA A 136 -9.73 -14.82 -11.36
C ALA A 136 -11.24 -14.57 -11.43
N THR A 137 -11.68 -13.43 -11.95
CA THR A 137 -13.11 -13.15 -12.13
C THR A 137 -13.77 -14.15 -13.08
N VAL A 138 -13.04 -14.63 -14.10
CA VAL A 138 -13.53 -15.64 -15.05
C VAL A 138 -13.87 -16.96 -14.33
N THR A 139 -12.97 -17.44 -13.48
CA THR A 139 -13.17 -18.65 -12.67
C THR A 139 -14.17 -18.45 -11.54
N ARG A 140 -14.34 -17.23 -11.02
CA ARG A 140 -15.41 -16.93 -10.06
C ARG A 140 -16.78 -17.16 -10.66
N VAL A 141 -17.00 -16.72 -11.90
CA VAL A 141 -18.23 -16.97 -12.66
C VAL A 141 -18.38 -18.45 -12.99
N ALA A 142 -17.30 -19.11 -13.44
CA ALA A 142 -17.29 -20.54 -13.71
C ALA A 142 -17.68 -21.36 -12.45
N MET A 143 -17.16 -20.99 -11.28
CA MET A 143 -17.49 -21.63 -10.01
C MET A 143 -18.97 -21.43 -9.64
N THR A 144 -19.55 -20.25 -9.87
CA THR A 144 -20.99 -20.01 -9.65
C THR A 144 -21.84 -20.88 -10.58
N LEU A 145 -21.45 -21.06 -11.84
CA LEU A 145 -22.13 -21.95 -12.79
C LEU A 145 -22.08 -23.42 -12.33
N LEU A 146 -20.90 -23.88 -11.90
CA LEU A 146 -20.71 -25.23 -11.36
C LEU A 146 -21.54 -25.44 -10.08
N TYR A 147 -21.57 -24.44 -9.20
CA TYR A 147 -22.40 -24.40 -8.00
C TYR A 147 -23.90 -24.49 -8.32
N ALA A 148 -24.36 -23.81 -9.38
CA ALA A 148 -25.74 -23.89 -9.86
C ALA A 148 -26.12 -25.26 -10.46
N GLY A 149 -25.15 -26.12 -10.74
CA GLY A 149 -25.35 -27.44 -11.30
C GLY A 149 -25.08 -27.55 -12.80
N VAL A 150 -24.58 -26.50 -13.47
CA VAL A 150 -24.18 -26.60 -14.89
C VAL A 150 -23.04 -27.60 -15.03
N LYS A 151 -23.20 -28.60 -15.90
CA LYS A 151 -22.27 -29.75 -15.98
C LYS A 151 -21.00 -29.44 -16.76
N ASN A 152 -21.11 -28.63 -17.81
CA ASN A 152 -20.03 -28.39 -18.77
C ASN A 152 -19.67 -26.91 -18.76
N VAL A 153 -18.75 -26.54 -17.87
CA VAL A 153 -18.26 -25.16 -17.75
C VAL A 153 -16.79 -25.14 -18.12
N ALA A 154 -16.45 -24.30 -19.09
CA ALA A 154 -15.10 -24.03 -19.51
C ALA A 154 -14.79 -22.53 -19.42
N ILE A 155 -13.51 -22.20 -19.38
CA ILE A 155 -13.01 -20.83 -19.48
C ILE A 155 -12.16 -20.67 -20.74
N LEU A 156 -12.19 -19.48 -21.35
CA LEU A 156 -11.34 -19.17 -22.49
C LEU A 156 -9.94 -18.76 -22.03
N ASP A 157 -8.93 -19.53 -22.43
CA ASP A 157 -7.52 -19.28 -22.09
C ASP A 157 -7.03 -17.97 -22.72
N GLY A 158 -6.65 -17.00 -21.89
CA GLY A 158 -6.31 -15.64 -22.33
C GLY A 158 -7.50 -14.70 -22.52
N GLY A 159 -8.73 -15.19 -22.35
CA GLY A 159 -9.94 -14.38 -22.44
C GLY A 159 -10.13 -13.65 -23.77
N PHE A 160 -10.91 -12.58 -23.75
CA PHE A 160 -11.17 -11.76 -24.94
C PHE A 160 -9.91 -11.05 -25.46
N ASP A 161 -9.02 -10.63 -24.56
CA ASP A 161 -7.79 -9.92 -24.93
C ASP A 161 -6.90 -10.79 -25.84
N LYS A 162 -6.74 -12.08 -25.51
CA LYS A 162 -6.00 -13.01 -26.36
C LYS A 162 -6.76 -13.33 -27.65
N TRP A 163 -8.09 -13.45 -27.61
CA TRP A 163 -8.90 -13.66 -28.81
C TRP A 163 -8.63 -12.60 -29.88
N VAL A 164 -8.61 -11.33 -29.47
CA VAL A 164 -8.27 -10.20 -30.34
C VAL A 164 -6.81 -10.25 -30.76
N ALA A 165 -5.88 -10.53 -29.84
CA ALA A 165 -4.45 -10.62 -30.15
C ALA A 165 -4.12 -11.72 -31.17
N ASP A 166 -4.88 -12.81 -31.19
CA ASP A 166 -4.75 -13.90 -32.16
C ASP A 166 -5.41 -13.57 -33.52
N GLY A 167 -6.13 -12.45 -33.63
CA GLY A 167 -6.75 -11.99 -34.87
C GLY A 167 -8.04 -12.74 -35.24
N TYR A 168 -8.73 -13.34 -34.27
CA TYR A 168 -10.02 -14.00 -34.53
C TYR A 168 -11.17 -12.99 -34.73
N PRO A 169 -12.23 -13.36 -35.47
CA PRO A 169 -13.34 -12.46 -35.77
C PRO A 169 -14.07 -11.94 -34.52
N THR A 170 -14.63 -10.74 -34.62
CA THR A 170 -15.45 -10.14 -33.56
C THR A 170 -16.75 -9.57 -34.12
N GLU A 171 -17.79 -9.50 -33.29
CA GLU A 171 -19.06 -8.82 -33.56
C GLU A 171 -19.22 -7.59 -32.63
N SER A 172 -20.19 -6.72 -32.94
CA SER A 172 -20.54 -5.55 -32.12
C SER A 172 -22.06 -5.42 -31.98
N GLY A 173 -22.51 -4.69 -30.96
CA GLY A 173 -23.91 -4.63 -30.57
C GLY A 173 -24.32 -5.80 -29.65
N ALA A 174 -25.60 -5.86 -29.27
CA ALA A 174 -26.07 -6.84 -28.30
C ALA A 174 -26.69 -8.08 -28.94
N VAL A 175 -26.29 -9.26 -28.47
CA VAL A 175 -26.99 -10.52 -28.75
C VAL A 175 -28.09 -10.71 -27.71
N THR A 176 -29.33 -10.92 -28.16
CA THR A 176 -30.47 -11.17 -27.27
C THR A 176 -30.63 -12.69 -27.06
N PRO A 177 -30.39 -13.22 -25.85
CA PRO A 177 -30.63 -14.64 -25.55
C PRO A 177 -32.12 -14.96 -25.65
N THR A 178 -32.44 -16.23 -25.92
CA THR A 178 -33.80 -16.77 -25.82
C THR A 178 -34.02 -17.37 -24.44
N PRO A 179 -34.88 -16.78 -23.58
CA PRO A 179 -35.07 -17.28 -22.22
C PRO A 179 -35.59 -18.73 -22.18
N VAL A 180 -35.07 -19.49 -21.22
CA VAL A 180 -35.47 -20.86 -20.89
C VAL A 180 -35.75 -20.97 -19.39
N THR A 181 -36.40 -22.06 -18.97
CA THR A 181 -36.50 -22.37 -17.54
C THR A 181 -35.25 -23.12 -17.09
N TYR A 182 -34.55 -22.59 -16.10
CA TYR A 182 -33.47 -23.31 -15.43
C TYR A 182 -34.02 -24.13 -14.25
N SER A 183 -33.62 -25.39 -14.15
CA SER A 183 -34.07 -26.33 -13.10
C SER A 183 -32.94 -27.23 -12.58
N GLY A 184 -31.72 -26.71 -12.55
CA GLY A 184 -30.55 -27.41 -12.02
C GLY A 184 -30.62 -27.64 -10.51
N THR A 185 -29.67 -28.42 -9.99
CA THR A 185 -29.54 -28.70 -8.55
C THR A 185 -28.29 -28.01 -8.01
N ILE A 186 -28.46 -27.23 -6.94
CA ILE A 186 -27.35 -26.55 -6.25
C ILE A 186 -26.41 -27.57 -5.62
N LYS A 187 -25.11 -27.44 -5.92
CA LYS A 187 -24.02 -28.21 -5.30
C LYS A 187 -23.52 -27.52 -4.04
N SER A 188 -24.38 -27.45 -3.02
CA SER A 188 -24.11 -26.74 -1.76
C SER A 188 -22.89 -27.28 -1.00
N ASP A 189 -22.52 -28.54 -1.22
CA ASP A 189 -21.35 -29.17 -0.60
C ASP A 189 -20.00 -28.71 -1.18
N MET A 190 -20.02 -27.90 -2.25
CA MET A 190 -18.85 -27.17 -2.75
C MET A 190 -18.35 -26.12 -1.74
N LEU A 191 -19.23 -25.57 -0.90
CA LEU A 191 -18.91 -24.50 0.04
C LEU A 191 -18.90 -25.02 1.47
N VAL A 192 -18.02 -24.46 2.29
CA VAL A 192 -17.92 -24.79 3.72
C VAL A 192 -17.82 -23.53 4.56
N ASP A 193 -18.44 -23.55 5.74
CA ASP A 193 -18.37 -22.44 6.68
C ASP A 193 -17.10 -22.48 7.53
N LYS A 194 -16.87 -21.37 8.23
CA LYS A 194 -15.74 -21.18 9.14
C LYS A 194 -15.64 -22.26 10.23
N GLN A 195 -16.76 -22.72 10.78
CA GLN A 195 -16.79 -23.74 11.82
C GLN A 195 -16.33 -25.10 11.27
N TYR A 196 -16.74 -25.44 10.05
CA TYR A 196 -16.26 -26.63 9.34
C TYR A 196 -14.75 -26.56 9.14
N VAL A 197 -14.23 -25.44 8.63
CA VAL A 197 -12.78 -25.26 8.43
C VAL A 197 -12.02 -25.41 9.75
N ALA A 198 -12.49 -24.79 10.83
CA ALA A 198 -11.88 -24.93 12.16
C ALA A 198 -11.84 -26.37 12.65
N SER A 199 -12.89 -27.16 12.37
CA SER A 199 -12.93 -28.59 12.71
C SER A 199 -12.00 -29.47 11.86
N LYS A 200 -11.45 -28.92 10.76
CA LYS A 200 -10.63 -29.65 9.78
C LYS A 200 -9.15 -29.29 9.81
N ILE A 201 -8.73 -28.38 10.69
CA ILE A 201 -7.32 -28.05 10.91
C ILE A 201 -6.55 -29.32 11.31
N GLY A 202 -5.50 -29.63 10.56
CA GLY A 202 -4.69 -30.85 10.76
C GLY A 202 -5.29 -32.14 10.21
N GLU A 203 -6.55 -32.14 9.73
CA GLU A 203 -7.20 -33.29 9.09
C GLU A 203 -7.28 -33.15 7.57
N ALA A 204 -7.86 -32.04 7.08
CA ALA A 204 -7.98 -31.75 5.66
C ALA A 204 -6.73 -31.04 5.12
N ILE A 205 -6.56 -31.07 3.79
CA ILE A 205 -5.54 -30.25 3.13
C ILE A 205 -6.14 -28.84 2.96
N ILE A 206 -5.72 -27.90 3.80
CA ILE A 206 -6.14 -26.50 3.69
C ILE A 206 -5.15 -25.77 2.76
N ILE A 207 -5.64 -25.07 1.75
CA ILE A 207 -4.85 -24.33 0.77
C ILE A 207 -5.15 -22.84 0.88
N ASP A 208 -4.12 -22.06 1.16
CA ASP A 208 -4.14 -20.60 1.06
C ASP A 208 -3.72 -20.20 -0.35
N ALA A 209 -4.67 -19.66 -1.13
CA ALA A 209 -4.47 -19.30 -2.52
C ALA A 209 -3.97 -17.85 -2.73
N ARG A 210 -3.75 -17.10 -1.65
CA ARG A 210 -3.21 -15.73 -1.71
C ARG A 210 -1.73 -15.73 -2.08
N ASP A 211 -1.21 -14.55 -2.39
CA ASP A 211 0.20 -14.30 -2.63
C ASP A 211 1.06 -14.77 -1.45
N LEU A 212 2.28 -15.21 -1.76
CA LEU A 212 3.16 -15.86 -0.78
C LEU A 212 3.47 -14.92 0.39
N GLU A 213 3.70 -13.65 0.11
CA GLU A 213 3.98 -12.64 1.11
C GLU A 213 2.79 -12.34 2.04
N VAL A 214 1.56 -12.54 1.57
CA VAL A 214 0.34 -12.44 2.40
C VAL A 214 0.21 -13.67 3.30
N TYR A 215 0.45 -14.86 2.75
CA TYR A 215 0.49 -16.11 3.53
C TYR A 215 1.54 -16.05 4.64
N LEU A 216 2.76 -15.58 4.34
CA LEU A 216 3.86 -15.45 5.29
C LEU A 216 3.61 -14.38 6.38
N GLY A 217 2.63 -13.50 6.15
CA GLY A 217 2.28 -12.41 7.07
C GLY A 217 3.09 -11.13 6.87
N PHE A 218 3.84 -11.00 5.77
CA PHE A 218 4.53 -9.75 5.41
C PHE A 218 3.58 -8.64 4.98
N ILE A 219 2.43 -9.02 4.41
CA ILE A 219 1.44 -8.08 3.87
C ILE A 219 0.08 -8.40 4.48
N GLN A 220 -0.53 -7.38 5.09
CA GLN A 220 -1.94 -7.42 5.46
C GLN A 220 -2.79 -6.94 4.27
N GLU A 221 -3.69 -7.79 3.78
CA GLU A 221 -4.67 -7.34 2.79
C GLU A 221 -5.63 -6.31 3.41
N PRO A 222 -6.06 -5.26 2.68
CA PRO A 222 -6.89 -4.19 3.22
C PRO A 222 -8.23 -4.61 3.83
N TRP A 223 -8.75 -5.78 3.42
CA TRP A 223 -10.01 -6.35 3.90
C TRP A 223 -9.84 -7.37 5.03
N CYS A 224 -8.62 -7.71 5.44
CA CYS A 224 -8.35 -8.62 6.55
C CYS A 224 -8.05 -7.84 7.84
N ALA A 225 -8.48 -8.36 8.99
CA ALA A 225 -8.24 -7.71 10.29
C ALA A 225 -6.89 -8.08 10.93
N ARG A 226 -6.26 -9.16 10.48
CA ARG A 226 -4.98 -9.70 11.00
C ARG A 226 -4.15 -10.27 9.85
N VAL A 227 -2.82 -10.26 9.99
CA VAL A 227 -1.89 -10.97 9.12
C VAL A 227 -1.86 -12.48 9.41
N GLY A 228 -1.28 -13.24 8.48
CA GLY A 228 -1.07 -14.68 8.60
C GLY A 228 -2.13 -15.52 7.90
N HIS A 229 -2.08 -16.82 8.14
CA HIS A 229 -2.86 -17.86 7.50
C HIS A 229 -3.50 -18.81 8.52
N ILE A 230 -4.46 -19.63 8.07
CA ILE A 230 -5.12 -20.64 8.90
C ILE A 230 -4.09 -21.71 9.30
N PRO A 231 -4.03 -22.18 10.57
CA PRO A 231 -3.07 -23.21 10.96
C PRO A 231 -3.13 -24.43 10.07
N THR A 232 -1.97 -25.02 9.77
CA THR A 232 -1.78 -26.18 8.86
C THR A 232 -2.06 -25.92 7.38
N ALA A 233 -2.53 -24.72 7.00
CA ALA A 233 -2.70 -24.36 5.61
C ALA A 233 -1.35 -24.41 4.87
N ARG A 234 -1.40 -24.80 3.59
CA ARG A 234 -0.25 -24.78 2.69
C ARG A 234 -0.42 -23.63 1.72
N SER A 235 0.64 -22.86 1.48
CA SER A 235 0.65 -21.82 0.46
C SER A 235 0.61 -22.45 -0.94
N PHE A 236 -0.38 -22.08 -1.73
CA PHE A 236 -0.42 -22.37 -3.17
C PHE A 236 -0.91 -21.12 -3.92
N PRO A 237 -0.04 -20.12 -4.15
CA PRO A 237 -0.46 -18.85 -4.72
C PRO A 237 -1.09 -19.00 -6.11
N THR A 238 -2.33 -18.53 -6.27
CA THR A 238 -3.05 -18.59 -7.56
C THR A 238 -2.30 -17.96 -8.74
N PRO A 239 -1.54 -16.85 -8.58
CA PRO A 239 -0.74 -16.30 -9.68
C PRO A 239 0.27 -17.28 -10.30
N TRP A 240 0.71 -18.31 -9.56
CA TRP A 240 1.59 -19.35 -10.09
C TRP A 240 0.93 -20.24 -11.14
N LEU A 241 -0.40 -20.21 -11.28
CA LEU A 241 -1.13 -20.98 -12.26
C LEU A 241 -1.12 -20.34 -13.66
N TRP A 242 -0.65 -19.10 -13.78
CA TRP A 242 -0.74 -18.32 -15.01
C TRP A 242 0.63 -18.04 -15.67
N ASN A 243 0.60 -17.79 -16.97
CA ASN A 243 1.64 -17.10 -17.73
C ASN A 243 1.10 -15.70 -18.08
N LEU A 244 1.90 -14.68 -17.82
CA LEU A 244 1.52 -13.30 -18.12
C LEU A 244 2.26 -12.84 -19.37
N ASN A 245 1.52 -12.39 -20.38
CA ASN A 245 2.09 -11.67 -21.51
C ASN A 245 2.12 -10.19 -21.15
N ILE A 246 3.33 -9.62 -21.01
CA ILE A 246 3.53 -8.27 -20.46
C ILE A 246 4.10 -7.38 -21.55
N ASN A 247 3.55 -6.17 -21.68
CA ASN A 247 4.13 -5.10 -22.47
C ASN A 247 5.45 -4.65 -21.84
N ALA A 248 6.55 -4.86 -22.55
CA ALA A 248 7.90 -4.55 -22.06
C ALA A 248 8.15 -3.05 -21.81
N THR A 249 7.30 -2.16 -22.35
CA THR A 249 7.48 -0.71 -22.26
C THR A 249 6.92 -0.13 -20.95
N ASP A 250 5.74 -0.59 -20.55
CA ASP A 250 4.98 -0.04 -19.41
C ASP A 250 4.65 -1.07 -18.33
N GLY A 251 5.00 -2.34 -18.54
CA GLY A 251 4.74 -3.43 -17.59
C GLY A 251 3.28 -3.88 -17.51
N THR A 252 2.40 -3.39 -18.41
CA THR A 252 1.00 -3.81 -18.44
C THR A 252 0.84 -5.24 -18.91
N VAL A 253 -0.06 -6.01 -18.29
CA VAL A 253 -0.42 -7.34 -18.77
C VAL A 253 -1.35 -7.19 -19.96
N ILE A 254 -0.91 -7.68 -21.13
CA ILE A 254 -1.67 -7.70 -22.38
C ILE A 254 -2.73 -8.81 -22.33
N TYR A 255 -2.38 -9.98 -21.79
CA TYR A 255 -3.30 -11.06 -21.44
C TYR A 255 -2.61 -12.07 -20.52
N GLY A 256 -3.41 -12.83 -19.77
CA GLY A 256 -2.94 -13.93 -18.93
C GLY A 256 -3.49 -15.28 -19.39
N THR A 257 -2.62 -16.26 -19.64
CA THR A 257 -3.02 -17.65 -19.94
C THR A 257 -2.70 -18.59 -18.80
N TYR A 258 -3.27 -19.79 -18.78
CA TYR A 258 -2.91 -20.83 -17.82
C TYR A 258 -1.60 -21.51 -18.23
N LYS A 259 -0.83 -21.95 -17.22
CA LYS A 259 0.27 -22.88 -17.46
C LYS A 259 -0.29 -24.20 -17.98
N ASN A 260 0.50 -24.91 -18.77
CA ASN A 260 0.06 -26.20 -19.29
C ASN A 260 -0.27 -27.18 -18.14
N THR A 261 -1.18 -28.11 -18.42
CA THR A 261 -1.72 -29.06 -17.43
C THR A 261 -0.65 -29.91 -16.75
N GLY A 262 0.47 -30.20 -17.43
CA GLY A 262 1.62 -30.91 -16.85
C GLY A 262 2.29 -30.13 -15.71
N ILE A 263 2.49 -28.81 -15.89
CA ILE A 263 3.05 -27.94 -14.84
C ILE A 263 2.04 -27.76 -13.70
N LEU A 264 0.77 -27.51 -14.02
CA LEU A 264 -0.29 -27.38 -13.00
C LEU A 264 -0.37 -28.64 -12.13
N LYS A 265 -0.31 -29.82 -12.77
CA LYS A 265 -0.27 -31.11 -12.09
C LYS A 265 0.96 -31.25 -11.21
N ALA A 266 2.15 -30.89 -11.70
CA ALA A 266 3.38 -30.97 -10.92
C ALA A 266 3.34 -30.11 -9.65
N PHE A 267 2.80 -28.89 -9.75
CA PHE A 267 2.59 -28.02 -8.58
C PHE A 267 1.59 -28.65 -7.60
N ALA A 268 0.43 -29.10 -8.09
CA ALA A 268 -0.58 -29.71 -7.23
C ALA A 268 -0.09 -31.00 -6.57
N ASP A 269 0.61 -31.88 -7.29
CA ASP A 269 1.18 -33.11 -6.73
C ASP A 269 2.18 -32.81 -5.59
N CYS A 270 2.94 -31.73 -5.70
CA CYS A 270 3.92 -31.30 -4.70
C CYS A 270 3.25 -30.69 -3.46
N ILE A 271 2.26 -29.80 -3.67
CA ILE A 271 1.69 -28.98 -2.60
C ILE A 271 0.47 -29.66 -1.97
N VAL A 272 -0.41 -30.24 -2.77
CA VAL A 272 -1.65 -30.89 -2.33
C VAL A 272 -1.39 -32.38 -2.07
N GLY A 273 -0.72 -33.05 -3.02
CA GLY A 273 -0.46 -34.49 -2.98
C GLY A 273 -1.20 -35.24 -4.08
N THR A 274 -0.78 -36.46 -4.38
CA THR A 274 -1.29 -37.22 -5.55
C THR A 274 -2.64 -37.91 -5.32
N ASN A 275 -3.10 -38.03 -4.07
CA ASN A 275 -4.38 -38.67 -3.76
C ASN A 275 -5.55 -37.72 -4.04
N LYS A 276 -6.24 -37.95 -5.15
CA LYS A 276 -7.34 -37.11 -5.66
C LYS A 276 -8.60 -37.09 -4.79
N SER A 277 -8.78 -38.04 -3.88
CA SER A 277 -9.96 -38.12 -3.02
C SER A 277 -9.78 -37.49 -1.64
N MET A 278 -8.57 -37.01 -1.32
CA MET A 278 -8.34 -36.27 -0.07
C MET A 278 -9.22 -35.01 -0.03
N GLU A 279 -9.74 -34.70 1.14
CA GLU A 279 -10.47 -33.45 1.34
C GLU A 279 -9.51 -32.27 1.25
N ILE A 280 -9.84 -31.34 0.37
CA ILE A 280 -9.11 -30.11 0.14
C ILE A 280 -10.05 -28.94 0.40
N ILE A 281 -9.63 -28.00 1.24
CA ILE A 281 -10.36 -26.77 1.52
C ILE A 281 -9.52 -25.60 1.02
N VAL A 282 -10.04 -24.88 0.04
CA VAL A 282 -9.36 -23.74 -0.58
C VAL A 282 -9.96 -22.44 -0.06
N TYR A 283 -9.11 -21.47 0.28
CA TYR A 283 -9.54 -20.11 0.63
C TYR A 283 -8.57 -19.07 0.07
N CYS A 284 -8.96 -17.79 0.07
CA CYS A 284 -8.05 -16.68 -0.26
C CYS A 284 -8.34 -15.45 0.61
N GLY A 285 -8.27 -14.22 0.07
CA GLY A 285 -8.69 -13.01 0.78
C GLY A 285 -10.21 -12.92 0.96
N VAL A 286 -10.96 -12.93 -0.15
CA VAL A 286 -12.44 -12.76 -0.22
C VAL A 286 -13.10 -13.74 -1.21
N GLY A 287 -12.57 -14.95 -1.38
CA GLY A 287 -13.14 -15.96 -2.30
C GLY A 287 -12.79 -15.86 -3.80
N GLY A 288 -12.20 -14.73 -4.28
CA GLY A 288 -11.77 -14.56 -5.67
C GLY A 288 -10.74 -15.61 -6.16
N TYR A 289 -9.52 -15.60 -5.63
CA TYR A 289 -8.46 -16.57 -5.98
C TYR A 289 -8.80 -18.01 -5.59
N ALA A 290 -9.62 -18.19 -4.55
CA ALA A 290 -10.11 -19.50 -4.16
C ALA A 290 -10.90 -20.17 -5.30
N SER A 291 -11.67 -19.40 -6.07
CA SER A 291 -12.42 -19.92 -7.21
C SER A 291 -11.53 -20.46 -8.35
N THR A 292 -10.41 -19.77 -8.64
CA THR A 292 -9.42 -20.26 -9.62
C THR A 292 -8.79 -21.56 -9.16
N MET A 293 -8.34 -21.61 -7.91
CA MET A 293 -7.69 -22.78 -7.36
C MET A 293 -8.66 -23.97 -7.26
N TYR A 294 -9.92 -23.72 -6.88
CA TYR A 294 -11.00 -24.71 -6.97
C TYR A 294 -11.11 -25.26 -8.39
N PHE A 295 -11.33 -24.38 -9.38
CA PHE A 295 -11.55 -24.77 -10.78
C PHE A 295 -10.39 -25.60 -11.34
N VAL A 296 -9.14 -25.20 -11.06
CA VAL A 296 -7.96 -25.95 -11.52
C VAL A 296 -7.84 -27.30 -10.81
N LEU A 297 -8.06 -27.36 -9.50
CA LEU A 297 -7.96 -28.63 -8.78
C LEU A 297 -9.10 -29.58 -9.18
N SER A 298 -10.35 -29.12 -9.18
CA SER A 298 -11.51 -29.98 -9.42
C SER A 298 -11.68 -30.31 -10.90
N GLU A 299 -11.79 -29.30 -11.77
CA GLU A 299 -12.19 -29.50 -13.17
C GLU A 299 -10.98 -29.87 -14.06
N VAL A 300 -9.83 -29.23 -13.85
CA VAL A 300 -8.64 -29.47 -14.70
C VAL A 300 -7.83 -30.68 -14.24
N LEU A 301 -7.63 -30.84 -12.93
CA LEU A 301 -6.75 -31.84 -12.33
C LEU A 301 -7.48 -33.01 -11.66
N ASN A 302 -8.81 -33.02 -11.72
CA ASN A 302 -9.69 -34.10 -11.26
C ASN A 302 -9.52 -34.47 -9.77
N TYR A 303 -9.24 -33.51 -8.90
CA TYR A 303 -9.42 -33.71 -7.46
C TYR A 303 -10.91 -33.74 -7.14
N THR A 304 -11.39 -34.80 -6.48
CA THR A 304 -12.82 -35.11 -6.38
C THR A 304 -13.47 -34.62 -5.09
N ASN A 305 -12.71 -34.07 -4.15
CA ASN A 305 -13.20 -33.58 -2.87
C ASN A 305 -12.58 -32.22 -2.53
N VAL A 306 -12.73 -31.27 -3.45
CA VAL A 306 -12.31 -29.87 -3.28
C VAL A 306 -13.51 -29.07 -2.80
N LYS A 307 -13.30 -28.27 -1.76
CA LYS A 307 -14.29 -27.38 -1.15
C LYS A 307 -13.72 -25.97 -1.10
N VAL A 308 -14.58 -24.98 -1.12
CA VAL A 308 -14.22 -23.56 -1.00
C VAL A 308 -14.76 -23.03 0.30
N TYR A 309 -13.87 -22.38 1.06
CA TYR A 309 -14.27 -21.51 2.16
C TYR A 309 -14.31 -20.08 1.61
N ASP A 310 -15.50 -19.65 1.19
CA ASP A 310 -15.74 -18.37 0.53
C ASP A 310 -15.63 -17.17 1.47
N GLY A 311 -16.04 -17.32 2.74
CA GLY A 311 -15.77 -16.33 3.80
C GLY A 311 -14.28 -15.99 3.94
N SER A 312 -13.40 -16.95 3.62
CA SER A 312 -11.97 -16.73 3.37
C SER A 312 -11.23 -16.01 4.52
N ALA A 313 -10.07 -15.40 4.25
CA ALA A 313 -9.29 -14.70 5.26
C ALA A 313 -10.03 -13.47 5.81
N GLN A 314 -10.90 -12.81 5.03
CA GLN A 314 -11.71 -11.68 5.51
C GLN A 314 -12.57 -12.08 6.73
N GLU A 315 -13.29 -13.19 6.65
CA GLU A 315 -14.11 -13.67 7.77
C GLU A 315 -13.26 -14.30 8.89
N TRP A 316 -12.25 -15.11 8.53
CA TRP A 316 -11.41 -15.80 9.51
C TRP A 316 -10.61 -14.83 10.39
N THR A 317 -9.96 -13.85 9.76
CA THR A 317 -9.10 -12.90 10.48
C THR A 317 -9.91 -11.94 11.34
N SER A 318 -11.16 -11.66 10.98
CA SER A 318 -12.07 -10.81 11.76
C SER A 318 -12.55 -11.46 13.07
N ASP A 319 -12.49 -12.80 13.17
CA ASP A 319 -12.80 -13.52 14.40
C ASP A 319 -11.55 -13.76 15.25
N PHE A 320 -11.31 -12.87 16.21
CA PHE A 320 -10.13 -12.92 17.08
C PHE A 320 -10.06 -14.15 18.01
N THR A 321 -11.12 -14.97 18.07
CA THR A 321 -11.09 -16.25 18.80
C THR A 321 -10.42 -17.36 17.99
N LEU A 322 -10.30 -17.20 16.68
CA LEU A 322 -9.68 -18.18 15.80
C LEU A 322 -8.16 -17.98 15.69
N PRO A 323 -7.40 -19.07 15.62
CA PRO A 323 -5.96 -19.01 15.48
C PRO A 323 -5.55 -18.53 14.09
N VAL A 324 -4.45 -17.78 14.05
CA VAL A 324 -3.70 -17.45 12.83
C VAL A 324 -2.24 -17.82 13.06
N VAL A 325 -1.57 -18.28 12.02
CA VAL A 325 -0.13 -18.56 12.01
C VAL A 325 0.51 -17.61 11.00
N TYR A 326 1.69 -17.12 11.31
CA TYR A 326 2.55 -16.40 10.39
C TYR A 326 3.98 -16.79 10.73
N GLU A 327 4.88 -16.69 9.75
CA GLU A 327 6.28 -17.02 10.00
C GLU A 327 6.90 -15.91 10.87
N ASP A 328 7.80 -16.26 11.80
CA ASP A 328 8.52 -15.27 12.62
C ASP A 328 9.27 -14.25 11.74
N LEU A 329 9.76 -14.71 10.58
CA LEU A 329 10.35 -13.86 9.54
C LEU A 329 9.39 -12.74 9.11
N GLY A 330 8.09 -13.06 9.01
CA GLY A 330 6.97 -12.17 8.74
C GLY A 330 7.00 -10.93 9.62
N TYR A 331 7.03 -11.19 10.92
CA TYR A 331 7.05 -10.19 11.96
C TYR A 331 8.35 -9.37 11.94
N ASP A 332 9.50 -10.04 11.81
CA ASP A 332 10.81 -9.37 11.74
C ASP A 332 10.91 -8.42 10.53
N PHE A 333 10.35 -8.82 9.38
CA PHE A 333 10.31 -7.98 8.18
C PHE A 333 9.42 -6.76 8.37
N MET A 334 8.23 -6.91 8.97
CA MET A 334 7.36 -5.77 9.27
C MET A 334 8.06 -4.79 10.23
N GLN A 335 8.70 -5.30 11.28
CA GLN A 335 9.47 -4.48 12.21
C GLN A 335 10.62 -3.75 11.49
N LEU A 336 11.32 -4.43 10.58
CA LEU A 336 12.39 -3.83 9.79
C LEU A 336 11.86 -2.76 8.83
N GLN A 337 10.66 -2.95 8.26
CA GLN A 337 10.03 -1.97 7.40
C GLN A 337 9.62 -0.71 8.18
N ASP A 338 9.09 -0.88 9.39
CA ASP A 338 8.79 0.24 10.29
C ASP A 338 10.07 0.98 10.71
N ASP A 339 11.12 0.24 11.07
CA ASP A 339 12.43 0.81 11.41
C ASP A 339 13.04 1.57 10.21
N TYR A 340 12.87 1.06 8.99
CA TYR A 340 13.32 1.73 7.76
C TYR A 340 12.54 3.03 7.51
N ASN A 341 11.22 3.00 7.65
CA ASN A 341 10.38 4.20 7.49
C ASN A 341 10.73 5.27 8.54
N GLN A 342 10.97 4.85 9.78
CA GLN A 342 11.43 5.75 10.84
C GLN A 342 12.80 6.35 10.51
N LEU A 343 13.75 5.54 10.02
CA LEU A 343 15.07 6.01 9.62
C LEU A 343 14.99 7.03 8.47
N GLN A 344 14.07 6.83 7.51
CA GLN A 344 13.83 7.79 6.44
C GLN A 344 13.35 9.14 6.99
N SER A 345 12.41 9.13 7.93
CA SER A 345 11.94 10.35 8.59
C SER A 345 13.05 11.05 9.39
N ASP A 346 13.85 10.27 10.13
CA ASP A 346 14.99 10.80 10.89
C ASP A 346 16.04 11.43 9.98
N TYR A 347 16.28 10.85 8.79
CA TYR A 347 17.18 11.41 7.79
C TYR A 347 16.67 12.75 7.25
N GLU A 348 15.37 12.88 6.94
CA GLU A 348 14.77 14.15 6.53
C GLU A 348 14.88 15.22 7.63
N ASN A 349 14.64 14.85 8.89
CA ASN A 349 14.82 15.74 10.03
C ASN A 349 16.28 16.20 10.21
N LEU A 350 17.25 15.31 9.98
CA LEU A 350 18.67 15.65 10.01
C LEU A 350 19.04 16.61 8.88
N GLN A 351 18.53 16.41 7.66
CA GLN A 351 18.72 17.34 6.54
C GLN A 351 18.19 18.74 6.85
N ASN A 352 17.00 18.82 7.46
CA ASN A 352 16.43 20.09 7.91
C ASN A 352 17.30 20.77 8.98
N SER A 353 17.76 20.01 9.97
CA SER A 353 18.66 20.52 11.03
C SER A 353 19.99 21.01 10.47
N TYR A 354 20.56 20.29 9.50
CA TYR A 354 21.78 20.70 8.80
C TYR A 354 21.59 22.02 8.06
N THR A 355 20.47 22.17 7.35
CA THR A 355 20.13 23.42 6.64
C THR A 355 19.98 24.60 7.62
N GLN A 356 19.33 24.38 8.77
CA GLN A 356 19.23 25.40 9.82
C GLN A 356 20.61 25.80 10.38
N LEU A 357 21.49 24.83 10.60
CA LEU A 357 22.85 25.10 11.07
C LEU A 357 23.64 25.94 10.05
N GLN A 358 23.51 25.65 8.75
CA GLN A 358 24.13 26.46 7.69
C GLN A 358 23.63 27.91 7.71
N ASN A 359 22.33 28.12 7.92
CA ASN A 359 21.75 29.46 8.04
C ASN A 359 22.29 30.19 9.28
N ASN A 360 22.38 29.50 10.42
CA ASN A 360 22.93 30.07 11.65
C ASN A 360 24.41 30.46 11.49
N VAL A 361 25.21 29.63 10.81
CA VAL A 361 26.62 29.95 10.50
C VAL A 361 26.70 31.21 9.63
N THR A 362 25.86 31.32 8.61
CA THR A 362 25.80 32.52 7.74
C THR A 362 25.41 33.78 8.52
N GLN A 363 24.47 33.65 9.47
CA GLN A 363 24.06 34.76 10.33
C GLN A 363 25.19 35.17 11.28
N LEU A 364 25.89 34.21 11.91
CA LEU A 364 27.05 34.47 12.75
C LEU A 364 28.17 35.18 11.98
N GLN A 365 28.46 34.76 10.75
CA GLN A 365 29.43 35.43 9.88
C GLN A 365 29.02 36.89 9.62
N SER A 366 27.73 37.15 9.39
CA SER A 366 27.21 38.51 9.22
C SER A 366 27.36 39.34 10.49
N THR A 367 27.08 38.77 11.66
CA THR A 367 27.28 39.44 12.96
C THR A 367 28.75 39.76 13.22
N ILE A 368 29.68 38.84 12.90
CA ILE A 368 31.13 39.08 13.01
C ILE A 368 31.55 40.27 12.13
N ALA A 369 31.08 40.32 10.89
CA ALA A 369 31.38 41.43 9.99
C ALA A 369 30.86 42.78 10.52
N GLN A 370 29.66 42.79 11.12
CA GLN A 370 29.10 43.97 11.78
C GLN A 370 29.96 44.41 12.98
N LEU A 371 30.36 43.48 13.84
CA LEU A 371 31.22 43.78 14.99
C LEU A 371 32.58 44.33 14.56
N GLN A 372 33.19 43.80 13.50
CA GLN A 372 34.44 44.31 12.93
C GLN A 372 34.29 45.75 12.43
N SER A 373 33.16 46.07 11.78
CA SER A 373 32.83 47.43 11.35
C SER A 373 32.68 48.38 12.55
N SER A 374 31.90 48.00 13.57
CA SER A 374 31.74 48.78 14.80
C SER A 374 33.06 49.00 15.54
N TYR A 375 33.92 47.98 15.60
CA TYR A 375 35.25 48.10 16.20
C TYR A 375 36.11 49.12 15.45
N THR A 376 36.09 49.08 14.12
CA THR A 376 36.81 50.06 13.27
C THR A 376 36.30 51.48 13.50
N GLN A 377 34.98 51.67 13.62
CA GLN A 377 34.38 52.97 13.94
C GLN A 377 34.82 53.47 15.32
N LEU A 378 34.80 52.61 16.34
CA LEU A 378 35.24 52.96 17.68
C LEU A 378 36.72 53.36 17.71
N GLN A 379 37.57 52.65 16.97
CA GLN A 379 38.99 52.98 16.83
C GLN A 379 39.17 54.37 16.20
N ASN A 380 38.39 54.71 15.17
CA ASN A 380 38.42 56.03 14.56
C ASN A 380 37.97 57.13 15.54
N SER A 381 36.88 56.91 16.27
CA SER A 381 36.41 57.85 17.30
C SER A 381 37.44 58.04 18.41
N TYR A 382 38.13 56.98 18.83
CA TYR A 382 39.21 57.06 19.81
C TYR A 382 40.38 57.93 19.30
N ASN A 383 40.83 57.70 18.07
CA ASN A 383 41.91 58.48 17.46
C ASN A 383 41.52 59.97 17.34
N GLN A 384 40.26 60.25 16.99
CA GLN A 384 39.73 61.62 16.94
C GLN A 384 39.72 62.25 18.33
N LEU A 385 39.27 61.53 19.36
CA LEU A 385 39.28 62.01 20.73
C LEU A 385 40.69 62.32 21.23
N GLN A 386 41.67 61.46 20.91
CA GLN A 386 43.08 61.68 21.23
C GLN A 386 43.63 62.96 20.57
N SER A 387 43.22 63.22 19.33
CA SER A 387 43.58 64.42 18.59
C SER A 387 42.95 65.67 19.23
N ASN A 388 41.66 65.62 19.56
CA ASN A 388 40.94 66.69 20.25
C ASN A 388 41.54 66.99 21.64
N TYR A 389 41.92 65.95 22.40
CA TYR A 389 42.59 66.11 23.68
C TYR A 389 43.94 66.81 23.53
N THR A 390 44.72 66.44 22.52
CA THR A 390 46.01 67.09 22.21
C THR A 390 45.81 68.57 21.87
N TYR A 391 44.80 68.86 21.05
CA TYR A 391 44.43 70.24 20.71
C TYR A 391 44.05 71.04 21.96
N LEU A 392 43.13 70.53 22.78
CA LEU A 392 42.67 71.20 24.00
C LEU A 392 43.82 71.45 24.98
N ARG A 393 44.72 70.48 25.15
CA ARG A 393 45.92 70.63 25.98
C ARG A 393 46.83 71.75 25.49
N ASN A 394 47.03 71.86 24.17
CA ASN A 394 47.82 72.94 23.58
C ASN A 394 47.15 74.31 23.77
N SER A 395 45.84 74.40 23.54
CA SER A 395 45.06 75.62 23.79
C SER A 395 45.11 76.04 25.26
N TYR A 396 45.02 75.09 26.20
CA TYR A 396 45.15 75.37 27.63
C TYR A 396 46.55 75.90 27.97
N THR A 397 47.59 75.28 27.41
CA THR A 397 48.99 75.74 27.59
C THR A 397 49.16 77.16 27.04
N GLN A 398 48.55 77.48 25.90
CA GLN A 398 48.59 78.83 25.34
C GLN A 398 47.86 79.83 26.23
N LEU A 399 46.66 79.50 26.72
CA LEU A 399 45.90 80.35 27.63
C LEU A 399 46.67 80.64 28.93
N GLN A 400 47.42 79.66 29.47
CA GLN A 400 48.30 79.88 30.62
C GLN A 400 49.41 80.91 30.33
N ARG A 401 50.00 80.87 29.12
CA ARG A 401 51.01 81.87 28.70
C ARG A 401 50.38 83.25 28.56
N ASP A 402 49.23 83.34 27.88
CA ASP A 402 48.51 84.59 27.67
C ASP A 402 48.10 85.23 29.02
N TYR A 403 47.64 84.41 29.98
CA TYR A 403 47.37 84.86 31.35
C TYR A 403 48.62 85.41 32.05
N THR A 404 49.75 84.72 31.92
CA THR A 404 51.02 85.14 32.54
C THR A 404 51.50 86.47 31.96
N ASP A 405 51.42 86.63 30.63
CA ASP A 405 51.77 87.87 29.93
C ASP A 405 50.85 89.03 30.33
N LEU A 406 49.54 88.79 30.38
CA LEU A 406 48.56 89.79 30.84
C LEU A 406 48.82 90.21 32.30
N LYS A 407 49.14 89.26 33.17
CA LYS A 407 49.48 89.52 34.57
C LYS A 407 50.73 90.40 34.70
N ALA A 408 51.78 90.09 33.94
CA ALA A 408 53.00 90.90 33.90
C ALA A 408 52.72 92.34 33.44
N LYS A 409 51.92 92.52 32.38
CA LYS A 409 51.49 93.86 31.91
C LYS A 409 50.68 94.62 32.95
N CYS A 410 49.79 93.96 33.69
CA CYS A 410 49.04 94.59 34.79
C CYS A 410 49.97 95.03 35.93
N ASP A 411 50.97 94.23 36.28
CA ASP A 411 51.95 94.57 37.32
C ASP A 411 52.83 95.75 36.88
N GLU A 412 53.21 95.82 35.59
CA GLU A 412 53.92 96.96 35.00
C GLU A 412 53.08 98.25 35.04
N LEU A 413 51.80 98.19 34.65
CA LEU A 413 50.84 99.30 34.77
C LEU A 413 50.69 99.77 36.22
N THR A 414 50.66 98.83 37.16
CA THR A 414 50.56 99.13 38.61
C THR A 414 51.82 99.86 39.09
N ASN A 415 53.01 99.41 38.68
CA ASN A 415 54.27 100.08 38.99
C ASN A 415 54.34 101.48 38.37
N LEU A 416 53.93 101.64 37.11
CA LEU A 416 53.83 102.95 36.46
C LEU A 416 52.88 103.89 37.22
N MET A 417 51.74 103.38 37.70
CA MET A 417 50.80 104.13 38.52
C MET A 417 51.45 104.58 39.85
N TYR A 418 52.19 103.70 40.55
CA TYR A 418 52.92 104.08 41.76
C TYR A 418 53.99 105.14 41.49
N ILE A 419 54.75 105.02 40.41
CA ILE A 419 55.74 106.02 39.98
C ILE A 419 55.04 107.36 39.70
N PHE A 420 53.91 107.35 38.98
CA PHE A 420 53.13 108.54 38.69
C PHE A 420 52.60 109.22 39.96
N ILE A 421 52.09 108.46 40.93
CA ILE A 421 51.64 108.99 42.22
C ILE A 421 52.81 109.57 43.01
N ALA A 422 53.93 108.85 43.12
CA ALA A 422 55.11 109.30 43.86
C ALA A 422 55.70 110.59 43.26
N THR A 423 55.86 110.64 41.94
CA THR A 423 56.35 111.85 41.23
C THR A 423 55.41 113.03 41.41
N THR A 424 54.09 112.81 41.38
CA THR A 424 53.08 113.84 41.68
C THR A 424 53.20 114.35 43.10
N ILE A 425 53.34 113.46 44.10
CA ILE A 425 53.55 113.84 45.50
C ILE A 425 54.85 114.65 45.66
N ILE A 426 55.96 114.18 45.07
CA ILE A 426 57.24 114.91 45.10
C ILE A 426 57.11 116.29 44.47
N PHE A 427 56.40 116.40 43.35
CA PHE A 427 56.13 117.68 42.69
C PHE A 427 55.32 118.63 43.58
N VAL A 428 54.26 118.14 44.24
CA VAL A 428 53.45 118.90 45.20
C VAL A 428 54.27 119.33 46.42
N ILE A 429 55.05 118.42 47.02
CA ILE A 429 55.92 118.74 48.16
C ILE A 429 56.98 119.78 47.75
N SER A 430 57.59 119.62 46.57
CA SER A 430 58.62 120.54 46.07
C SER A 430 58.06 121.93 45.79
N THR A 431 56.86 122.03 45.21
CA THR A 431 56.18 123.31 44.98
C THR A 431 55.75 123.96 46.30
N VAL A 432 55.25 123.19 47.27
CA VAL A 432 54.93 123.69 48.62
C VAL A 432 56.20 124.14 49.36
N TYR A 433 57.28 123.36 49.33
CA TYR A 433 58.56 123.72 49.93
C TYR A 433 59.16 124.98 49.30
N LEU A 434 59.10 125.09 47.97
CA LEU A 434 59.54 126.30 47.26
C LEU A 434 58.69 127.51 47.66
N ALA A 435 57.36 127.35 47.75
CA ALA A 435 56.46 128.40 48.22
C ALA A 435 56.77 128.83 49.66
N ILE A 436 57.05 127.88 50.58
CA ILE A 436 57.45 128.16 51.97
C ILE A 436 58.81 128.85 52.02
N LYS A 437 59.79 128.40 51.23
CA LYS A 437 61.15 128.97 51.18
C LYS A 437 61.14 130.40 50.60
N ILE A 438 60.28 130.67 49.62
CA ILE A 438 60.03 132.04 49.11
C ILE A 438 59.38 132.89 50.22
N ARG A 439 58.44 132.35 51.01
CA ARG A 439 57.75 133.06 52.10
C ARG A 439 58.62 133.36 53.33
N LYS A 440 59.65 132.56 53.62
CA LYS A 440 60.61 132.77 54.73
C LYS A 440 61.79 133.70 54.40
N LYS A 441 61.89 134.19 53.16
CA LYS A 441 62.88 135.20 52.73
C LYS A 441 62.27 136.60 52.51
N GLY A 442 61.02 136.79 52.92
CA GLY A 442 60.33 138.09 52.97
C GLY A 442 60.19 138.58 54.39
#